data_AF-A0A8C2Y182-F1
#
_entry.id   AF-A0A8C2Y182-F1
#
_cell.length_a   1.000
_cell.length_b   1.000
_cell.length_c   1.000
_cell.angle_alpha   90.00
_cell.angle_beta   90.00
_cell.angle_gamma   90.00
#
_symmetry.space_group_name_H-M   'P 1'
#
loop_
_entity.id
_entity.type
_entity.pdbx_description
1 polymer ?
#
loop_
_entity_poly.entity_id
_entity_poly.type
_entity_poly.pdbx_seq_one_letter_code
_entity_poly.pdbx_strand_id
1 'polypeptide(L)'
;MFTSEKGVVEEWLSEFKTLPETSLPNYATNLKEKSSLVSSLYKVIQEPQSELLEPVCHQLFEFYRSGEEQLLRFTLQFLPELIWCYLAVSASRNVHSSGCIEALLLGVYNLQMTQSSFSSK
;
A
#
# COMPACT_ATOMS: atom_id res chain seq x y z
N MET A 1 11.60 -6.26 20.15
CA MET A 1 10.14 -5.98 20.12
C MET A 1 9.58 -5.86 18.69
N PHE A 2 10.21 -6.50 17.68
CA PHE A 2 9.80 -6.44 16.27
C PHE A 2 8.73 -7.47 15.87
N THR A 3 8.56 -8.53 16.66
CA THR A 3 7.62 -9.62 16.40
C THR A 3 6.16 -9.18 16.41
N SER A 4 5.83 -8.15 17.22
CA SER A 4 4.47 -7.63 17.30
C SER A 4 4.07 -6.81 16.08
N GLU A 5 5.02 -6.17 15.39
CA GLU A 5 4.72 -5.24 14.29
C GLU A 5 4.62 -5.98 12.96
N LYS A 6 5.54 -6.92 12.71
CA LYS A 6 5.46 -7.88 11.60
C LYS A 6 4.17 -8.69 11.66
N GLY A 7 3.80 -9.19 12.85
CA GLY A 7 2.56 -9.93 13.05
C GLY A 7 1.29 -9.14 12.70
N VAL A 8 1.24 -7.84 13.04
CA VAL A 8 0.09 -6.97 12.68
C VAL A 8 -0.06 -6.84 11.16
N VAL A 9 1.04 -6.71 10.42
CA VAL A 9 1.00 -6.61 8.95
C VAL A 9 0.63 -7.96 8.32
N GLU A 10 1.18 -9.06 8.82
CA GLU A 10 0.85 -10.41 8.35
C GLU A 10 -0.62 -10.76 8.59
N GLU A 11 -1.17 -10.39 9.74
CA GLU A 11 -2.59 -10.53 10.05
C GLU A 11 -3.44 -9.70 9.09
N TRP A 12 -3.09 -8.44 8.86
CA TRP A 12 -3.78 -7.56 7.90
C TRP A 12 -3.77 -8.09 6.47
N LEU A 13 -2.63 -8.64 6.02
CA LEU A 13 -2.51 -9.29 4.71
C LEU A 13 -3.39 -10.55 4.62
N SER A 14 -3.48 -11.31 5.70
CA SER A 14 -4.27 -12.55 5.76
C SER A 14 -5.77 -12.26 5.82
N GLU A 15 -6.18 -11.27 6.62
CA GLU A 15 -7.55 -10.81 6.76
C GLU A 15 -8.13 -10.41 5.40
N PHE A 16 -7.40 -9.59 4.64
CA PHE A 16 -7.86 -9.14 3.33
C PHE A 16 -7.96 -10.26 2.29
N LYS A 17 -7.00 -11.21 2.27
CA LYS A 17 -7.06 -12.38 1.37
C LYS A 17 -8.30 -13.24 1.57
N THR A 18 -8.81 -13.30 2.79
CA THR A 18 -10.00 -14.09 3.14
C THR A 18 -11.31 -13.29 3.10
N LEU A 19 -11.23 -11.99 2.82
CA LEU A 19 -12.36 -11.08 2.87
C LEU A 19 -13.28 -11.29 1.65
N PRO A 20 -14.58 -11.54 1.84
CA PRO A 20 -15.54 -11.54 0.73
C PRO A 20 -15.69 -10.13 0.14
N GLU A 21 -15.85 -10.00 -1.18
CA GLU A 21 -16.06 -8.71 -1.85
C GLU A 21 -17.25 -7.91 -1.26
N THR A 22 -18.31 -8.60 -0.83
CA THR A 22 -19.48 -7.98 -0.20
C THR A 22 -19.19 -7.30 1.15
N SER A 23 -18.05 -7.63 1.78
CA SER A 23 -17.63 -7.09 3.07
C SER A 23 -16.60 -5.96 2.93
N LEU A 24 -16.19 -5.63 1.70
CA LEU A 24 -15.18 -4.61 1.41
C LEU A 24 -15.53 -3.22 1.99
N PRO A 25 -16.77 -2.69 1.87
CA PRO A 25 -17.09 -1.36 2.40
C PRO A 25 -17.02 -1.32 3.95
N ASN A 26 -17.46 -2.41 4.60
CA ASN A 26 -17.38 -2.54 6.05
C ASN A 26 -15.93 -2.61 6.53
N TYR A 27 -15.10 -3.40 5.83
CA TYR A 27 -13.68 -3.49 6.09
C TYR A 27 -12.99 -2.13 5.96
N ALA A 28 -13.27 -1.39 4.89
CA ALA A 28 -12.72 -0.06 4.64
C ALA A 28 -13.06 0.94 5.75
N THR A 29 -14.28 0.86 6.29
CA THR A 29 -14.74 1.72 7.39
C THR A 29 -13.97 1.45 8.69
N ASN A 30 -13.65 0.19 8.96
CA ASN A 30 -12.95 -0.22 10.19
C ASN A 30 -11.44 0.00 10.11
N LEU A 31 -10.87 0.02 8.90
CA LEU A 31 -9.42 0.11 8.68
C LEU A 31 -8.81 1.40 9.25
N LYS A 32 -9.56 2.51 9.24
CA LYS A 32 -9.14 3.81 9.80
C LYS A 32 -8.85 3.75 11.31
N GLU A 33 -9.41 2.78 12.03
CA GLU A 33 -9.26 2.64 13.49
C GLU A 33 -8.00 1.85 13.87
N LYS A 34 -7.36 1.18 12.89
CA LYS A 34 -6.15 0.38 13.08
C LYS A 34 -4.87 1.25 13.05
N SER A 35 -4.70 2.14 14.01
CA SER A 35 -3.53 3.04 14.09
C SER A 35 -2.18 2.31 14.22
N SER A 36 -2.16 1.16 14.88
CA SER A 36 -0.98 0.28 14.97
C SER A 36 -0.57 -0.26 13.61
N LEU A 37 -1.54 -0.63 12.76
CA LEU A 37 -1.28 -1.09 11.40
C LEU A 37 -0.62 0.00 10.56
N VAL A 38 -1.14 1.22 10.59
CA VAL A 38 -0.54 2.36 9.85
C VAL A 38 0.92 2.54 10.23
N SER A 39 1.22 2.52 11.53
CA SER A 39 2.59 2.64 12.04
C SER A 39 3.49 1.49 11.57
N SER A 40 3.00 0.25 11.57
CA SER A 40 3.74 -0.91 11.07
C SER A 40 3.96 -0.86 9.56
N LEU A 41 3.00 -0.37 8.78
CA LEU A 41 3.13 -0.22 7.33
C LEU A 41 4.20 0.81 6.95
N TYR A 42 4.27 1.94 7.66
CA TYR A 42 5.36 2.92 7.47
C TYR A 42 6.74 2.28 7.67
N LYS A 43 6.90 1.46 8.72
CA LYS A 43 8.16 0.75 8.99
C LYS A 43 8.52 -0.23 7.89
N VAL A 44 7.54 -0.97 7.36
CA VAL A 44 7.79 -1.89 6.23
C VAL A 44 8.21 -1.12 4.99
N ILE A 45 7.54 0.00 4.67
CA ILE A 45 7.87 0.85 3.51
C ILE A 45 9.29 1.43 3.63
N GLN A 46 9.67 1.84 4.85
CA GLN A 46 11.00 2.37 5.16
C GLN A 46 12.12 1.33 5.13
N GLU A 47 11.79 0.05 4.99
CA GLU A 47 12.74 -1.06 4.95
C GLU A 47 12.72 -1.75 3.57
N PRO A 48 13.54 -1.30 2.60
CA PRO A 48 13.53 -1.81 1.22
C PRO A 48 13.79 -3.31 1.09
N GLN A 49 14.52 -3.89 2.05
CA GLN A 49 14.83 -5.33 2.12
C GLN A 49 13.76 -6.17 2.84
N SER A 50 12.65 -5.57 3.29
CA SER A 50 11.61 -6.29 4.01
C SER A 50 10.88 -7.27 3.10
N GLU A 51 10.77 -8.52 3.54
CA GLU A 51 9.98 -9.58 2.86
C GLU A 51 8.49 -9.22 2.76
N LEU A 52 8.01 -8.30 3.60
CA LEU A 52 6.62 -7.85 3.61
C LEU A 52 6.36 -6.71 2.62
N LEU A 53 7.40 -6.10 2.06
CA LEU A 53 7.25 -4.90 1.24
C LEU A 53 6.44 -5.19 -0.04
N GLU A 54 6.77 -6.26 -0.75
CA GLU A 54 6.07 -6.66 -1.96
C GLU A 54 4.57 -6.94 -1.73
N PRO A 55 4.17 -7.82 -0.78
CA PRO A 55 2.75 -8.07 -0.53
C PRO A 55 2.01 -6.83 0.01
N VAL A 56 2.68 -5.96 0.77
CA VAL A 56 2.12 -4.67 1.20
C VAL A 56 1.86 -3.77 -0.01
N CYS A 57 2.84 -3.57 -0.90
CA CYS A 57 2.69 -2.78 -2.11
C CYS A 57 1.56 -3.31 -2.99
N HIS A 58 1.45 -4.64 -3.13
CA HIS A 58 0.38 -5.27 -3.87
C HIS A 58 -0.99 -4.98 -3.25
N GLN A 59 -1.16 -5.18 -1.95
CA GLN A 59 -2.45 -4.93 -1.28
C GLN A 59 -2.82 -3.43 -1.28
N LEU A 60 -1.86 -2.52 -1.18
CA LEU A 60 -2.11 -1.08 -1.34
C LEU A 60 -2.59 -0.73 -2.75
N PHE A 61 -2.06 -1.39 -3.79
CA PHE A 61 -2.55 -1.24 -5.15
C PHE A 61 -3.99 -1.79 -5.30
N GLU A 62 -4.27 -2.94 -4.71
CA GLU A 62 -5.62 -3.52 -4.66
C GLU A 62 -6.63 -2.58 -3.99
N PHE A 63 -6.24 -1.95 -2.88
CA PHE A 63 -7.05 -0.94 -2.21
C PHE A 63 -7.34 0.25 -3.11
N TYR A 64 -6.32 0.74 -3.81
CA TYR A 64 -6.46 1.87 -4.73
C TYR A 64 -7.35 1.53 -5.94
N ARG A 65 -7.29 0.30 -6.48
CA ARG A 65 -8.09 -0.14 -7.63
C ARG A 65 -9.55 -0.46 -7.28
N SER A 66 -9.86 -0.67 -6.00
CA SER A 66 -11.16 -1.20 -5.54
C SER A 66 -12.36 -0.28 -5.82
N GLY A 67 -12.13 1.02 -6.01
CA GLY A 67 -13.20 2.02 -6.14
C GLY A 67 -13.76 2.52 -4.80
N GLU A 68 -13.36 1.92 -3.68
CA GLU A 68 -13.75 2.37 -2.33
C GLU A 68 -12.92 3.58 -1.92
N GLU A 69 -13.59 4.73 -1.71
CA GLU A 69 -12.92 6.00 -1.40
C GLU A 69 -12.06 5.92 -0.12
N GLN A 70 -12.50 5.17 0.89
CA GLN A 70 -11.77 5.00 2.15
C GLN A 70 -10.46 4.21 1.93
N LEU A 71 -10.48 3.17 1.09
CA LEU A 71 -9.30 2.37 0.76
C LEU A 71 -8.33 3.15 -0.12
N LEU A 72 -8.85 3.93 -1.07
CA LEU A 72 -8.06 4.85 -1.87
C LEU A 72 -7.33 5.86 -0.99
N ARG A 73 -8.04 6.54 -0.09
CA ARG A 73 -7.44 7.50 0.86
C ARG A 73 -6.43 6.84 1.78
N PHE A 74 -6.72 5.61 2.23
CA PHE A 74 -5.80 4.82 3.03
C PHE A 74 -4.49 4.53 2.27
N THR A 75 -4.54 4.18 0.99
CA THR A 75 -3.32 4.00 0.18
C THR A 75 -2.57 5.31 -0.02
N LEU A 76 -3.27 6.40 -0.36
CA LEU A 76 -2.64 7.69 -0.66
C LEU A 76 -1.90 8.31 0.52
N GLN A 77 -2.24 7.98 1.76
CA GLN A 77 -1.53 8.50 2.93
C GLN A 77 -0.05 8.10 2.96
N PHE A 78 0.31 6.95 2.35
CA PHE A 78 1.69 6.44 2.30
C PHE A 78 2.48 6.97 1.10
N LEU A 79 1.83 7.68 0.18
CA LEU A 79 2.44 8.11 -1.08
C LEU A 79 3.72 8.97 -0.87
N PRO A 80 3.77 9.93 0.08
CA PRO A 80 5.00 10.69 0.31
C PRO A 80 6.18 9.81 0.71
N GLU A 81 5.95 8.81 1.56
CA GLU A 81 6.99 7.89 2.03
C GLU A 81 7.44 6.94 0.92
N LEU A 82 6.50 6.42 0.12
CA LEU A 82 6.80 5.58 -1.05
C LEU A 82 7.68 6.33 -2.06
N ILE A 83 7.36 7.60 -2.35
CA ILE A 83 8.16 8.46 -3.23
C ILE A 83 9.55 8.69 -2.63
N TRP A 84 9.63 9.00 -1.34
CA TRP A 84 10.92 9.17 -0.67
C TRP A 84 11.79 7.93 -0.77
N CYS A 85 11.24 6.75 -0.45
CA CYS A 85 11.96 5.48 -0.52
C CYS A 85 12.43 5.18 -1.94
N TYR A 86 11.56 5.37 -2.95
CA TYR A 86 11.92 5.24 -4.36
C TYR A 86 13.11 6.13 -4.75
N LEU A 87 13.07 7.42 -4.38
CA LEU A 87 14.13 8.37 -4.69
C LEU A 87 15.44 8.02 -3.97
N ALA A 88 15.38 7.62 -2.69
CA ALA A 88 16.54 7.25 -1.90
C ALA A 88 17.24 5.98 -2.45
N VAL A 89 16.46 4.96 -2.81
CA VAL A 89 16.97 3.73 -3.44
C VAL A 89 17.57 4.03 -4.83
N SER A 90 16.89 4.84 -5.63
CA SER A 90 17.38 5.25 -6.95
C SER A 90 18.69 6.03 -6.88
N ALA A 91 18.81 6.96 -5.93
CA ALA A 91 20.01 7.77 -5.73
C ALA A 91 21.21 6.96 -5.23
N SER A 92 20.98 5.93 -4.40
CA SER A 92 22.03 5.07 -3.86
C SER A 92 22.56 4.03 -4.85
N ARG A 93 21.99 3.93 -6.06
CA ARG A 93 22.29 2.89 -7.07
C ARG A 93 22.23 1.47 -6.49
N ASN A 94 21.40 1.27 -5.47
CA ASN A 94 21.28 -0.02 -4.80
C ASN A 94 20.58 -1.01 -5.75
N VAL A 95 21.31 -2.02 -6.20
CA VAL A 95 20.87 -3.01 -7.21
C VAL A 95 19.85 -4.01 -6.62
N HIS A 96 19.62 -4.00 -5.30
CA HIS A 96 18.75 -4.96 -4.61
C HIS A 96 17.31 -4.47 -4.39
N SER A 97 16.81 -3.50 -5.15
CA SER A 97 15.39 -3.11 -5.10
C SER A 97 14.51 -4.21 -5.69
N SER A 98 13.41 -4.54 -5.00
CA SER A 98 12.39 -5.47 -5.51
C SER A 98 11.54 -4.87 -6.63
N GLY A 99 11.63 -3.56 -6.88
CA GLY A 99 10.84 -2.87 -7.92
C GLY A 99 9.35 -2.69 -7.57
N CYS A 100 8.91 -3.14 -6.39
CA CYS A 100 7.49 -3.15 -6.02
C CYS A 100 6.93 -1.75 -5.72
N ILE A 101 7.76 -0.84 -5.19
CA ILE A 101 7.36 0.56 -4.95
C ILE A 101 7.17 1.26 -6.30
N GLU A 102 8.09 1.05 -7.24
CA GLU A 102 8.02 1.57 -8.61
C GLU A 102 6.76 1.08 -9.31
N ALA A 103 6.46 -0.22 -9.21
CA ALA A 103 5.26 -0.81 -9.77
C ALA A 103 3.98 -0.22 -9.17
N LEU A 104 3.92 -0.04 -7.85
CA LEU A 104 2.78 0.59 -7.16
C LEU A 104 2.59 2.04 -7.62
N LEU A 105 3.65 2.85 -7.62
CA LEU A 105 3.59 4.26 -8.01
C LEU A 105 3.14 4.42 -9.48
N LEU A 106 3.69 3.60 -10.39
CA LEU A 106 3.27 3.59 -11.79
C LEU A 106 1.82 3.12 -11.95
N GLY A 107 1.39 2.11 -11.19
CA GLY A 107 0.02 1.63 -11.19
C GLY A 107 -0.98 2.70 -10.74
N VAL A 108 -0.68 3.41 -9.65
CA VAL A 108 -1.48 4.53 -9.13
C VAL A 108 -1.58 5.64 -10.17
N TYR A 109 -0.46 6.05 -10.76
CA TYR A 109 -0.42 7.07 -11.81
C TYR A 109 -1.29 6.68 -13.02
N ASN A 110 -1.14 5.46 -13.53
CA ASN A 110 -1.89 4.99 -14.69
C ASN A 110 -3.40 4.98 -14.46
N LEU A 111 -3.83 4.51 -13.28
CA LEU A 111 -5.25 4.53 -12.91
C LEU A 111 -5.79 5.95 -12.76
N GLN A 112 -5.03 6.87 -12.15
CA GLN A 112 -5.43 8.26 -12.00
C GLN A 112 -5.61 8.96 -13.36
N MET A 113 -4.68 8.75 -14.29
CA MET A 113 -4.78 9.30 -15.65
C MET A 113 -5.98 8.73 -16.41
N THR A 114 -6.23 7.42 -16.29
CA THR A 114 -7.37 6.76 -16.92
C THR A 114 -8.70 7.29 -16.38
N GLN A 115 -8.87 7.40 -15.06
CA GLN A 115 -10.07 7.96 -14.44
C GLN A 115 -10.31 9.43 -14.83
N SER A 116 -9.25 10.24 -14.85
CA SER A 116 -9.33 11.66 -15.21
C SER A 116 -9.76 11.85 -16.68
N SER A 117 -9.30 10.98 -17.57
CA SER A 117 -9.68 10.99 -18.98
C SER A 117 -11.15 10.59 -19.22
N PHE A 118 -11.74 9.80 -18.33
CA PHE A 118 -13.13 9.36 -18.42
C PHE A 118 -14.12 10.39 -17.86
N SER A 119 -13.71 11.18 -16.86
CA SER A 119 -14.53 12.28 -16.30
C SER A 119 -14.53 13.57 -17.14
N SER A 120 -13.74 13.64 -18.21
CA SER A 120 -13.66 14.81 -19.10
C SER A 120 -14.49 14.66 -20.39
N LYS A 121 -15.53 13.82 -20.41
CA LYS A 121 -16.46 13.65 -21.54
C LYS A 121 -17.91 13.86 -21.13
#